data_AF-A0A6G9RNY7-F1
#
_entry.id   AF-A0A6G9RNY7-F1
#
_cell.length_a   1.000
_cell.length_b   1.000
_cell.length_c   1.000
_cell.angle_alpha   90.00
_cell.angle_beta   90.00
_cell.angle_gamma   90.00
#
_symmetry.space_group_name_H-M   'P 1'
#
loop_
_entity.id
_entity.type
_entity.pdbx_description
1 polymer ?
#
loop_
_entity_poly.entity_id
_entity_poly.type
_entity_poly.pdbx_seq_one_letter_code
_entity_poly.pdbx_strand_id
1 'polypeptide(L)'
;MQTFPRFFTAIISSLAFFCFSALAANSGVIHFRGQIVEPPCDYQPSPTKMSVNCYQDGKNHVQTVSMKSLLQGQQFVNDKSTATLHWLNTDKNAAILTVQYK
;
A
#
# COMPACT_ATOMS: atom_id res chain seq x y z
N MET A 1 23.46 -53.95 -50.98
CA MET A 1 23.98 -52.96 -50.03
C MET A 1 22.95 -51.84 -49.79
N GLN A 2 21.85 -52.09 -49.06
CA GLN A 2 20.87 -51.01 -48.74
C GLN A 2 20.15 -51.19 -47.38
N THR A 3 20.59 -52.11 -46.52
CA THR A 3 19.95 -52.39 -45.22
C THR A 3 20.51 -51.58 -44.05
N PHE A 4 21.72 -51.01 -44.20
CA PHE A 4 22.40 -50.21 -43.17
C PHE A 4 21.76 -48.83 -42.87
N PRO A 5 21.23 -48.05 -43.84
CA PRO A 5 20.77 -46.70 -43.54
C PRO A 5 19.44 -46.68 -42.79
N ARG A 6 18.63 -47.75 -42.87
CA ARG A 6 17.29 -47.83 -42.24
C ARG A 6 17.35 -48.10 -40.74
N PHE A 7 18.35 -48.85 -40.28
CA PHE A 7 18.59 -49.04 -38.85
C PHE A 7 19.05 -47.75 -38.16
N PHE A 8 19.88 -46.95 -38.84
CA PHE A 8 20.39 -45.70 -38.29
C PHE A 8 19.29 -44.64 -38.14
N THR A 9 18.31 -44.59 -39.05
CA THR A 9 17.17 -43.66 -38.95
C THR A 9 16.20 -44.04 -37.84
N ALA A 10 16.02 -45.34 -37.58
CA ALA A 10 15.14 -45.84 -36.52
C ALA A 10 15.67 -45.48 -35.12
N ILE A 11 16.99 -45.53 -34.92
CA ILE A 11 17.66 -45.18 -33.65
C ILE A 11 17.58 -43.67 -33.39
N ILE A 12 17.81 -42.84 -34.41
CA ILE A 12 17.70 -41.37 -34.29
C ILE A 12 16.24 -40.95 -33.99
N SER A 13 15.25 -41.62 -34.60
CA SER A 13 13.83 -41.32 -34.37
C SER A 13 13.34 -41.72 -32.97
N SER A 14 13.98 -42.70 -32.31
CA SER A 14 13.61 -43.16 -30.96
C SER A 14 14.29 -42.35 -29.85
N LEU A 15 15.46 -41.74 -30.11
CA LEU A 15 16.07 -40.77 -29.18
C LEU A 15 15.34 -39.42 -29.16
N ALA A 16 14.66 -39.01 -30.24
CA ALA A 16 13.94 -37.74 -30.30
C ALA A 16 12.68 -37.70 -29.39
N PHE A 17 12.17 -38.85 -28.97
CA PHE A 17 10.99 -38.94 -28.09
C PHE A 17 11.30 -38.71 -26.61
N PHE A 18 12.57 -38.76 -26.18
CA PHE A 18 12.95 -38.62 -24.77
C PHE A 18 13.31 -37.18 -24.35
N CYS A 19 13.22 -36.19 -25.25
CA CYS A 19 13.69 -34.83 -24.96
C CYS A 19 12.63 -33.83 -24.47
N PHE A 20 11.38 -34.27 -24.25
CA PHE A 20 10.29 -33.39 -23.78
C PHE A 20 9.94 -33.63 -22.31
N SER A 21 10.89 -33.46 -21.41
CA SER A 21 10.58 -33.40 -19.98
C SER A 21 11.09 -32.11 -19.34
N ALA A 22 10.10 -31.26 -19.05
CA ALA A 22 10.02 -30.31 -17.94
C ALA A 22 10.88 -29.06 -17.96
N LEU A 23 10.31 -27.92 -18.41
CA LEU A 23 10.56 -26.61 -17.81
C LEU A 23 9.30 -25.71 -17.88
N ALA A 24 8.19 -26.17 -17.29
CA ALA A 24 7.11 -25.25 -16.90
C ALA A 24 7.28 -24.95 -15.41
N ALA A 25 7.80 -23.76 -15.08
CA ALA A 25 7.84 -23.28 -13.70
C ALA A 25 6.40 -22.94 -13.28
N ASN A 26 5.69 -23.92 -12.72
CA ASN A 26 4.27 -23.79 -12.33
C ASN A 26 4.05 -22.92 -11.08
N SER A 27 5.11 -22.39 -10.46
CA SER A 27 5.02 -21.60 -9.22
C SER A 27 6.34 -20.88 -8.90
N GLY A 28 6.25 -19.76 -8.18
CA GLY A 28 7.40 -18.99 -7.68
C GLY A 28 7.00 -18.02 -6.57
N VAL A 29 7.98 -17.34 -5.97
CA VAL A 29 7.75 -16.37 -4.88
C VAL A 29 7.76 -14.95 -5.45
N ILE A 30 6.68 -14.20 -5.22
CA ILE A 30 6.63 -12.76 -5.51
C ILE A 30 7.11 -12.00 -4.27
N HIS A 31 8.15 -11.19 -4.43
CA HIS A 31 8.62 -10.29 -3.38
C HIS A 31 8.10 -8.88 -3.62
N PHE A 32 7.11 -8.49 -2.82
CA PHE A 32 6.70 -7.08 -2.74
C PHE A 32 7.73 -6.31 -1.90
N ARG A 33 8.28 -5.24 -2.48
CA ARG A 33 9.14 -4.28 -1.78
C ARG A 33 8.56 -2.90 -1.96
N GLY A 34 8.61 -2.11 -0.91
CA GLY A 34 8.15 -0.72 -0.92
C GLY A 34 8.78 0.04 0.22
N GLN A 35 8.68 1.36 0.15
CA GLN A 35 9.04 2.27 1.22
C GLN A 35 7.89 3.26 1.41
N ILE A 36 7.68 3.71 2.65
CA ILE A 36 6.78 4.83 2.91
C ILE A 36 7.54 6.09 2.46
N VAL A 37 7.15 6.66 1.32
CA VAL A 37 7.78 7.86 0.78
C VAL A 37 7.42 9.11 1.59
N GLU A 38 6.20 9.14 2.14
CA GLU A 38 5.72 10.22 3.00
C GLU A 38 4.81 9.64 4.10
N PRO A 39 5.10 9.88 5.39
CA PRO A 39 4.28 9.39 6.48
C PRO A 39 2.93 10.13 6.56
N PRO A 40 1.94 9.55 7.27
CA PRO A 40 0.71 10.25 7.63
C PRO A 40 1.01 11.52 8.44
N CYS A 41 0.11 12.51 8.38
CA CYS A 41 0.21 13.68 9.25
C CYS A 41 0.11 13.29 10.73
N ASP A 42 0.87 13.98 11.57
CA ASP A 42 0.84 13.87 13.02
C ASP A 42 -0.15 14.87 13.62
N TYR A 43 -1.09 14.36 14.42
CA TYR A 43 -2.18 15.11 15.05
C TYR A 43 -1.93 15.19 16.56
N GLN A 44 -1.55 16.38 17.05
CA GLN A 44 -1.30 16.65 18.46
C GLN A 44 -2.38 17.57 19.08
N PRO A 45 -3.37 17.00 19.81
CA PRO A 45 -4.43 17.78 20.42
C PRO A 45 -3.91 18.54 21.65
N SER A 46 -4.46 19.73 21.88
CA SER A 46 -4.30 20.51 23.11
C SER A 46 -5.64 21.14 23.50
N PRO A 47 -5.80 21.66 24.74
CA PRO A 47 -7.09 22.17 25.20
C PRO A 47 -7.71 23.27 24.31
N THR A 48 -6.88 24.10 23.69
CA THR A 48 -7.35 25.25 22.88
C THR A 48 -7.25 25.03 21.38
N LYS A 49 -6.39 24.11 20.94
CA LYS A 49 -6.04 23.94 19.53
C LYS A 49 -5.60 22.52 19.20
N MET A 50 -5.74 22.16 17.93
CA MET A 50 -5.26 20.93 17.33
C MET A 50 -4.11 21.30 16.38
N SER A 51 -2.90 20.82 16.67
CA SER A 51 -1.74 21.00 15.80
C SER A 51 -1.63 19.81 14.86
N VAL A 52 -1.49 20.06 13.56
CA VAL A 52 -1.37 19.04 12.53
C VAL A 52 -0.06 19.26 11.77
N ASN A 53 0.86 18.31 11.88
CA ASN A 53 2.15 18.36 11.20
C ASN A 53 2.18 17.31 10.08
N CYS A 54 2.21 17.76 8.83
CA CYS A 54 2.27 16.89 7.67
C CYS A 54 3.66 16.95 7.05
N TYR A 55 4.30 15.81 6.80
CA TYR A 55 5.50 15.75 5.99
C TYR A 55 5.11 15.72 4.51
N GLN A 56 5.48 16.75 3.77
CA GLN A 56 5.16 16.90 2.35
C GLN A 56 6.34 17.56 1.63
N ASP A 57 6.68 17.06 0.45
CA ASP A 57 7.75 17.64 -0.41
C ASP A 57 9.09 17.79 0.32
N GLY A 58 9.42 16.82 1.18
CA GLY A 58 10.66 16.78 1.95
C GLY A 58 10.67 17.68 3.20
N LYS A 59 9.56 18.34 3.54
CA LYS A 59 9.47 19.32 4.64
C LYS A 59 8.26 19.08 5.54
N ASN A 60 8.37 19.57 6.78
CA ASN A 60 7.25 19.59 7.73
C ASN A 60 6.40 20.84 7.51
N HIS A 61 5.11 20.62 7.30
CA HIS A 61 4.09 21.66 7.20
C HIS A 61 3.16 21.58 8.41
N VAL A 62 3.25 22.58 9.29
CA VAL A 62 2.45 22.66 10.50
C VAL A 62 1.27 23.59 10.28
N GLN A 63 0.07 23.07 10.52
CA GLN A 63 -1.18 23.82 10.51
C GLN A 63 -1.85 23.70 11.88
N THR A 64 -2.62 24.72 12.26
CA THR A 64 -3.29 24.75 13.55
C THR A 64 -4.75 25.09 13.36
N VAL A 65 -5.63 24.37 14.04
CA VAL A 65 -7.07 24.65 14.07
C VAL A 65 -7.55 24.78 15.51
N SER A 66 -8.53 25.66 15.72
CA SER A 66 -9.16 25.84 17.04
C SER A 66 -9.86 24.56 17.48
N MET A 67 -9.59 24.11 18.71
CA MET A 67 -10.28 22.96 19.29
C MET A 67 -11.78 23.25 19.40
N LYS A 68 -12.16 24.48 19.75
CA LYS A 68 -13.57 24.91 19.80
C LYS A 68 -14.28 24.71 18.46
N SER A 69 -13.63 25.06 17.36
CA SER A 69 -14.22 24.90 16.01
C SER A 69 -14.41 23.42 15.67
N LEU A 70 -13.41 22.57 15.95
CA LEU A 70 -13.52 21.12 15.75
C LEU A 70 -14.66 20.51 16.58
N LEU A 71 -14.77 20.90 17.85
CA LEU A 71 -15.82 20.42 18.77
C LEU A 71 -17.23 20.86 18.37
N GLN A 72 -17.34 21.93 17.58
CA GLN A 72 -18.58 22.39 16.94
C GLN A 72 -18.89 21.65 15.62
N GLY A 73 -18.06 20.69 15.23
CA GLY A 73 -18.24 19.88 14.02
C GLY A 73 -17.61 20.48 12.78
N GLN A 74 -16.84 21.56 12.90
CA GLN A 74 -16.11 22.11 11.75
C GLN A 74 -15.01 21.13 11.32
N GLN A 75 -14.96 20.86 10.02
CA GLN A 75 -13.92 20.02 9.45
C GLN A 75 -12.60 20.80 9.33
N PHE A 76 -11.50 20.09 9.50
CA PHE A 76 -10.17 20.58 9.13
C PHE A 76 -9.74 19.91 7.83
N VAL A 77 -9.37 20.71 6.84
CA VAL A 77 -9.02 20.22 5.49
C VAL A 77 -7.65 20.75 5.13
N ASN A 78 -6.79 19.87 4.65
CA ASN A 78 -5.50 20.22 4.06
C ASN A 78 -5.23 19.41 2.78
N ASP A 79 -4.03 19.56 2.23
CA ASP A 79 -3.66 18.92 0.96
C ASP A 79 -3.59 17.40 1.06
N LYS A 80 -3.33 16.85 2.25
CA LYS A 80 -3.12 15.41 2.50
C LYS A 80 -4.35 14.70 3.06
N SER A 81 -5.22 15.43 3.75
CA SER A 81 -6.27 14.83 4.57
C SER A 81 -7.42 15.78 4.91
N THR A 82 -8.54 15.19 5.29
CA THR A 82 -9.68 15.85 5.92
C THR A 82 -9.93 15.20 7.29
N ALA A 83 -10.03 16.01 8.34
CA ALA A 83 -10.28 15.56 9.69
C ALA A 83 -11.62 16.09 10.21
N THR A 84 -12.43 15.21 10.77
CA THR A 84 -13.74 15.55 11.39
C THR A 84 -13.80 14.97 12.78
N LEU A 85 -14.23 15.77 13.75
CA LEU A 85 -14.40 15.33 15.14
C LEU A 85 -15.86 14.94 15.40
N HIS A 86 -16.06 13.76 15.96
CA HIS A 86 -17.37 13.22 16.31
C HIS A 86 -17.44 12.89 17.79
N TRP A 87 -18.48 13.38 18.46
CA TRP A 87 -18.78 13.04 19.84
C TRP A 87 -19.29 11.60 19.94
N LEU A 88 -18.77 10.84 20.91
CA LEU A 88 -19.20 9.46 21.16
C LEU A 88 -20.40 9.38 22.08
N ASN A 89 -20.63 10.44 22.87
CA ASN A 89 -21.69 10.49 23.85
C ASN A 89 -22.39 11.84 23.90
N THR A 90 -23.62 11.83 24.41
CA THR A 90 -24.47 13.01 24.55
C THR A 90 -23.86 14.03 25.51
N ASP A 91 -23.14 13.58 26.54
CA ASP A 91 -22.49 14.42 27.54
C ASP A 91 -21.21 15.10 27.03
N LYS A 92 -20.77 14.79 25.81
CA LYS A 92 -19.62 15.40 25.12
C LYS A 92 -18.32 15.39 25.95
N ASN A 93 -18.01 14.25 26.58
CA ASN A 93 -16.74 14.07 27.31
C ASN A 93 -15.74 13.17 26.56
N ALA A 94 -16.18 12.48 25.50
CA ALA A 94 -15.35 11.61 24.68
C ALA A 94 -15.65 11.81 23.19
N ALA A 95 -14.61 11.95 22.39
CA ALA A 95 -14.73 12.16 20.95
C ALA A 95 -13.70 11.34 20.17
N ILE A 96 -14.03 11.03 18.92
CA ILE A 96 -13.12 10.46 17.93
C ILE A 96 -12.82 11.53 16.88
N LEU A 97 -11.55 11.69 16.56
CA LEU A 97 -11.10 12.42 15.37
C LEU A 97 -10.97 11.41 14.22
N THR A 98 -11.82 11.52 13.21
CA THR A 98 -11.74 10.71 11.99
C THR A 98 -10.91 11.46 10.97
N VAL A 99 -9.81 10.84 10.51
CA VAL A 99 -8.91 11.41 9.51
C VAL A 99 -9.01 10.60 8.21
N GLN A 100 -9.40 11.27 7.13
CA GLN A 100 -9.48 10.69 5.79
C GLN A 100 -8.33 11.24 4.95
N TYR A 101 -7.41 10.35 4.53
CA TYR A 101 -6.30 10.71 3.65
C TYR A 101 -6.73 10.70 2.17
N LYS A 102 -6.11 11.56 1.36
CA LYS A 102 -6.30 11.64 -0.09
C LYS A 102 -5.27 10.80 -0.83
#